data_AF-A0A5N5UIF1-F1
#
_entry.id   AF-A0A5N5UIF1-F1
#
_cell.length_a   1.000
_cell.length_b   1.000
_cell.length_c   1.000
_cell.angle_alpha   90.00
_cell.angle_beta   90.00
_cell.angle_gamma   90.00
#
_symmetry.space_group_name_H-M   'P 1'
#
loop_
_entity.id
_entity.type
_entity.pdbx_description
1 polymer ?
#
loop_
_entity_poly.entity_id
_entity_poly.type
_entity_poly.pdbx_seq_one_letter_code
_entity_poly.pdbx_strand_id
1 'polypeptide(L)'
;MPSTVVHVAFGLLCGAALLGVRFDRRAVVVIVAACILPDLDTFTSLVVASTHRAMLHSLLAPGLLALVFWHGTARSDWLRVRLAPGDVPRLWTGLFAYVAAGIGLDMFTALGVNPLYPLVDQFVAVDGRVGYETGRGLFQSFVEFPEPETCGGVNVGQRGSTETVHVASGVDPSRGAEEPGTERIFPVVFRGWHVTLALAGCLATWLGLRDTEASA
;
A
#
# COMPACT_ATOMS: atom_id res chain seq x y z
N MET A 1 2.79 12.35 -3.61
CA MET A 1 2.60 10.98 -3.10
C MET A 1 1.13 10.80 -2.71
N PRO A 2 0.54 9.61 -2.85
CA PRO A 2 -0.74 9.31 -2.23
C PRO A 2 -0.64 9.64 -0.74
N SER A 3 -1.69 10.23 -0.18
CA SER A 3 -1.78 10.45 1.26
C SER A 3 -2.48 9.24 1.89
N THR A 4 -2.42 9.14 3.22
CA THR A 4 -3.19 8.15 3.98
C THR A 4 -4.69 8.20 3.66
N VAL A 5 -5.23 9.39 3.37
CA VAL A 5 -6.63 9.57 2.94
C VAL A 5 -6.90 8.87 1.61
N VAL A 6 -5.96 8.93 0.67
CA VAL A 6 -6.05 8.26 -0.63
C VAL A 6 -5.92 6.74 -0.47
N HIS A 7 -5.00 6.27 0.38
CA HIS A 7 -4.87 4.86 0.74
C HIS A 7 -6.19 4.31 1.31
N VAL A 8 -6.74 4.99 2.31
CA VAL A 8 -8.02 4.61 2.94
C VAL A 8 -9.16 4.63 1.94
N ALA A 9 -9.27 5.66 1.10
CA ALA A 9 -10.34 5.75 0.11
C ALA A 9 -10.31 4.61 -0.90
N PHE A 10 -9.13 4.27 -1.42
CA PHE A 10 -8.96 3.15 -2.33
C PHE A 10 -9.24 1.81 -1.63
N GLY A 11 -8.71 1.61 -0.42
CA GLY A 11 -8.94 0.42 0.37
C GLY A 11 -10.42 0.18 0.67
N LEU A 12 -11.16 1.23 1.04
CA LEU A 12 -12.60 1.15 1.29
C LEU A 12 -13.40 0.90 0.01
N LEU A 13 -13.02 1.53 -1.11
CA LEU A 13 -13.63 1.26 -2.42
C LEU A 13 -13.51 -0.22 -2.79
N CYS A 14 -12.32 -0.79 -2.69
CA CYS A 14 -12.10 -2.22 -2.94
C CYS A 14 -12.80 -3.10 -1.90
N GLY A 15 -12.78 -2.70 -0.63
CA GLY A 15 -13.41 -3.44 0.44
C GLY A 15 -14.93 -3.56 0.28
N ALA A 16 -15.58 -2.48 -0.16
CA ALA A 16 -17.01 -2.49 -0.47
C ALA A 16 -17.32 -3.51 -1.59
N ALA A 17 -16.50 -3.54 -2.64
CA ALA A 17 -16.65 -4.50 -3.74
C ALA A 17 -16.37 -5.95 -3.32
N LEU A 18 -15.37 -6.19 -2.47
CA LEU A 18 -14.94 -7.53 -2.04
C LEU A 18 -15.86 -8.15 -0.99
N LEU A 19 -16.42 -7.35 -0.08
CA LEU A 19 -17.22 -7.84 1.04
C LEU A 19 -18.72 -7.84 0.76
N GLY A 20 -19.21 -6.97 -0.14
CA GLY A 20 -20.62 -6.87 -0.49
C GLY A 20 -21.50 -6.71 0.76
N VAL A 21 -22.45 -7.63 0.96
CA VAL A 21 -23.36 -7.66 2.14
C VAL A 21 -22.65 -7.77 3.50
N ARG A 22 -21.34 -8.09 3.52
CA ARG A 22 -20.53 -8.16 4.76
C ARG A 22 -19.76 -6.86 5.03
N PHE A 23 -19.95 -5.82 4.22
CA PHE A 23 -19.28 -4.53 4.37
C PHE A 23 -19.94 -3.68 5.47
N ASP A 24 -19.71 -4.09 6.72
CA ASP A 24 -20.24 -3.44 7.92
C ASP A 24 -19.23 -2.47 8.54
N ARG A 25 -19.64 -1.80 9.64
CA ARG A 25 -18.77 -0.86 10.37
C ARG A 25 -17.47 -1.52 10.85
N ARG A 26 -17.50 -2.82 11.16
CA ARG A 26 -16.29 -3.58 11.55
C ARG A 26 -15.34 -3.72 10.36
N ALA A 27 -15.87 -4.04 9.17
CA ALA A 27 -15.07 -4.08 7.95
C ALA A 27 -14.40 -2.73 7.67
N VAL A 28 -15.14 -1.62 7.79
CA VAL A 28 -14.60 -0.26 7.63
C VAL A 28 -13.43 -0.02 8.58
N VAL A 29 -13.58 -0.31 9.87
CA VAL A 29 -12.51 -0.14 10.86
C VAL A 29 -11.28 -0.98 10.53
N VAL A 30 -11.47 -2.25 10.16
CA VAL A 30 -10.37 -3.15 9.78
C VAL A 30 -9.62 -2.63 8.57
N ILE A 31 -10.33 -2.19 7.53
CA ILE A 31 -9.73 -1.67 6.29
C ILE A 31 -9.00 -0.35 6.56
N VAL A 32 -9.62 0.58 7.28
CA VAL A 32 -9.01 1.87 7.63
C VAL A 32 -7.72 1.64 8.42
N ALA A 33 -7.76 0.79 9.45
CA ALA A 33 -6.57 0.45 10.22
C ALA A 33 -5.47 -0.17 9.34
N ALA A 34 -5.84 -1.12 8.47
CA ALA A 34 -4.90 -1.77 7.57
C ALA A 34 -4.25 -0.81 6.56
N CYS A 35 -4.96 0.22 6.08
CA CYS A 35 -4.42 1.25 5.21
C CYS A 35 -3.51 2.26 5.93
N ILE A 36 -3.78 2.54 7.21
CA ILE A 36 -2.99 3.49 8.01
C ILE A 36 -1.67 2.86 8.47
N LEU A 37 -1.68 1.56 8.79
CA LEU A 37 -0.53 0.87 9.40
C LEU A 37 0.79 1.05 8.63
N PRO A 38 0.86 0.90 7.30
CA PRO A 38 2.10 1.13 6.54
C PRO A 38 2.66 2.54 6.73
N ASP A 39 1.81 3.57 6.67
CA ASP A 39 2.22 4.98 6.76
C ASP A 39 2.83 5.35 8.13
N LEU A 40 2.62 4.52 9.17
CA LEU A 40 3.24 4.73 10.48
C LEU A 40 4.77 4.57 10.44
N ASP A 41 5.35 3.98 9.37
CA ASP A 41 6.80 3.92 9.23
C ASP A 41 7.47 5.27 9.00
N THR A 42 6.69 6.31 8.70
CA THR A 42 7.13 7.72 8.74
C THR A 42 7.68 8.11 10.12
N PHE A 43 7.21 7.49 11.21
CA PHE A 43 7.76 7.73 12.55
C PHE A 43 9.01 6.90 12.81
N THR A 44 9.13 5.73 12.17
CA THR A 44 10.35 4.92 12.29
C THR A 44 11.55 5.60 11.66
N SER A 45 11.33 6.46 10.66
CA SER A 45 12.41 7.19 9.99
C SER A 45 13.11 8.20 10.89
N LEU A 46 12.45 8.62 11.99
CA LEU A 46 13.03 9.44 13.05
C LEU A 46 14.09 8.69 13.88
N VAL A 47 14.01 7.36 13.94
CA VAL A 47 14.90 6.52 14.74
C VAL A 47 15.94 5.82 13.85
N VAL A 48 15.51 5.34 12.69
CA VAL A 48 16.36 4.68 11.70
C VAL A 48 16.23 5.45 10.40
N ALA A 49 17.30 6.09 9.97
CA ALA A 49 17.26 6.99 8.82
C ALA A 49 16.64 6.31 7.58
N SER A 50 15.75 7.05 6.90
CA SER A 50 15.15 6.65 5.62
C SER A 50 14.31 5.37 5.63
N THR A 51 13.76 4.95 6.78
CA THR A 51 12.86 3.78 6.82
C THR A 51 11.41 4.07 6.42
N HIS A 52 11.07 5.32 6.12
CA HIS A 52 9.78 5.69 5.53
C HIS A 52 9.64 4.98 4.18
N ARG A 53 8.53 4.24 3.99
CA ARG A 53 8.30 3.33 2.85
C ARG A 53 9.23 2.13 2.75
N ALA A 54 9.83 1.74 3.87
CA ALA A 54 10.60 0.51 3.97
C ALA A 54 10.12 -0.37 5.12
N MET A 55 10.06 0.14 6.35
CA MET A 55 9.84 -0.70 7.53
C MET A 55 8.47 -1.38 7.53
N LEU A 56 7.38 -0.60 7.46
CA LEU A 56 6.02 -1.13 7.48
C LEU A 56 5.45 -1.30 6.07
N HIS A 57 6.09 -0.70 5.07
CA HIS A 57 5.83 -0.95 3.66
C HIS A 57 6.50 -2.22 3.10
N SER A 58 7.25 -2.95 3.93
CA SER A 58 7.77 -4.26 3.59
C SER A 58 6.63 -5.29 3.44
N LEU A 59 6.73 -6.15 2.42
CA LEU A 59 5.80 -7.26 2.19
C LEU A 59 6.02 -8.43 3.16
N LEU A 60 7.09 -8.40 3.97
CA LEU A 60 7.38 -9.48 4.93
C LEU A 60 6.31 -9.57 6.02
N ALA A 61 5.89 -8.43 6.59
CA ALA A 61 4.86 -8.38 7.63
C ALA A 61 3.48 -8.85 7.12
N PRO A 62 2.91 -8.29 6.03
CA PRO A 62 1.66 -8.80 5.49
C PRO A 62 1.79 -10.25 4.94
N GLY A 63 2.96 -10.63 4.41
CA GLY A 63 3.23 -12.01 4.01
C GLY A 63 3.14 -12.99 5.18
N LEU A 64 3.74 -12.66 6.33
CA LEU A 64 3.64 -13.46 7.54
C LEU A 64 2.20 -13.51 8.07
N LEU A 65 1.48 -12.38 8.07
CA LEU A 65 0.07 -12.35 8.45
C LEU A 65 -0.79 -13.24 7.54
N ALA A 66 -0.53 -13.23 6.23
CA ALA A 66 -1.20 -14.10 5.27
C ALA A 66 -0.98 -15.58 5.59
N LEU A 67 0.27 -15.97 5.91
CA LEU A 67 0.60 -17.33 6.32
C LEU A 67 -0.12 -17.73 7.62
N VAL A 68 -0.13 -16.85 8.62
CA VAL A 68 -0.82 -17.08 9.91
C VAL A 68 -2.33 -17.23 9.69
N PHE A 69 -2.95 -16.35 8.91
CA PHE A 69 -4.37 -16.44 8.61
C PHE A 69 -4.70 -17.71 7.86
N TRP A 70 -3.98 -18.01 6.77
CA TRP A 70 -4.17 -19.24 6.01
C TRP A 70 -4.03 -20.49 6.88
N HIS A 71 -2.98 -20.57 7.69
CA HIS A 71 -2.77 -21.72 8.57
C HIS A 71 -3.87 -21.82 9.63
N GLY A 72 -4.21 -20.71 10.28
CA GLY A 72 -5.19 -20.65 11.36
C GLY A 72 -6.64 -20.81 10.91
N THR A 73 -6.98 -20.53 9.64
CA THR A 73 -8.36 -20.58 9.14
C THR A 73 -8.66 -21.68 8.13
N ALA A 74 -7.66 -22.12 7.36
CA ALA A 74 -7.84 -23.12 6.31
C ALA A 74 -7.13 -24.45 6.62
N ARG A 75 -6.00 -24.42 7.34
CA ARG A 75 -5.20 -25.63 7.62
C ARG A 75 -5.57 -26.32 8.93
N SER A 76 -5.80 -25.56 10.00
CA SER A 76 -5.85 -26.09 11.38
C SER A 76 -6.98 -25.53 12.24
N ASP A 77 -7.74 -24.56 11.73
CA ASP A 77 -8.92 -23.95 12.35
C ASP A 77 -8.74 -23.30 13.74
N TRP A 78 -7.55 -23.30 14.35
CA TRP A 78 -7.31 -22.74 15.69
C TRP A 78 -7.65 -21.25 15.80
N LEU A 79 -7.50 -20.51 14.70
CA LEU A 79 -7.87 -19.10 14.62
C LEU A 79 -9.36 -18.99 14.27
N ARG A 80 -9.85 -19.80 13.32
CA ARG A 80 -11.25 -19.78 12.89
C ARG A 80 -12.23 -19.99 14.03
N VAL A 81 -11.93 -20.88 14.97
CA VAL A 81 -12.80 -21.15 16.14
C VAL A 81 -12.90 -19.99 17.13
N ARG A 82 -11.98 -19.01 17.06
CA ARG A 82 -11.97 -17.81 17.92
C ARG A 82 -12.63 -16.59 17.26
N LEU A 83 -12.95 -16.70 15.98
CA LEU A 83 -13.45 -15.60 15.17
C LEU A 83 -14.97 -15.65 15.06
N ALA A 84 -15.61 -14.48 15.04
CA ALA A 84 -17.03 -14.40 14.78
C ALA A 84 -17.33 -14.68 13.29
N PRO A 85 -18.58 -15.07 12.96
CA PRO A 85 -19.01 -15.17 11.57
C PRO A 85 -18.69 -13.88 10.79
N GLY A 86 -18.04 -14.03 9.64
CA GLY A 86 -17.66 -12.90 8.77
C GLY A 86 -16.30 -12.27 9.08
N ASP A 87 -15.64 -12.58 10.19
CA ASP A 87 -14.32 -12.00 10.51
C ASP A 87 -13.22 -12.49 9.56
N VAL A 88 -13.25 -13.76 9.15
CA VAL A 88 -12.23 -14.30 8.20
C VAL A 88 -12.21 -13.51 6.89
N PRO A 89 -13.34 -13.29 6.18
CA PRO A 89 -13.37 -12.37 5.05
C PRO A 89 -12.85 -10.96 5.37
N ARG A 90 -13.27 -10.34 6.48
CA ARG A 90 -12.82 -9.00 6.87
C ARG A 90 -11.30 -8.93 7.03
N LEU A 91 -10.69 -9.93 7.67
CA LEU A 91 -9.24 -10.02 7.88
C LEU A 91 -8.48 -10.13 6.55
N TRP A 92 -8.95 -10.98 5.63
CA TRP A 92 -8.36 -11.10 4.30
C TRP A 92 -8.53 -9.83 3.46
N THR A 93 -9.68 -9.16 3.56
CA THR A 93 -9.91 -7.87 2.90
C THR A 93 -9.03 -6.77 3.50
N GLY A 94 -8.86 -6.74 4.83
CA GLY A 94 -7.92 -5.84 5.50
C GLY A 94 -6.48 -6.08 5.03
N LEU A 95 -6.05 -7.34 4.97
CA LEU A 95 -4.73 -7.70 4.45
C LEU A 95 -4.55 -7.30 2.98
N PHE A 96 -5.57 -7.50 2.14
CA PHE A 96 -5.59 -6.98 0.79
C PHE A 96 -5.45 -5.45 0.76
N ALA A 97 -6.18 -4.73 1.61
CA ALA A 97 -6.11 -3.27 1.69
C ALA A 97 -4.72 -2.77 2.14
N TYR A 98 -4.08 -3.46 3.10
CA TYR A 98 -2.71 -3.19 3.50
C TYR A 98 -1.76 -3.25 2.30
N VAL A 99 -1.83 -4.35 1.53
CA VAL A 99 -0.90 -4.60 0.41
C VAL A 99 -1.24 -3.74 -0.80
N ALA A 100 -2.50 -3.71 -1.24
CA ALA A 100 -2.90 -3.04 -2.47
C ALA A 100 -3.01 -1.52 -2.31
N ALA A 101 -3.57 -1.06 -1.19
CA ALA A 101 -3.82 0.36 -0.97
C ALA A 101 -2.69 1.03 -0.18
N GLY A 102 -2.25 0.44 0.92
CA GLY A 102 -1.18 1.00 1.75
C GLY A 102 0.18 0.92 1.06
N ILE A 103 0.59 -0.28 0.62
CA ILE A 103 1.89 -0.46 -0.06
C ILE A 103 1.80 -0.16 -1.55
N GLY A 104 0.79 -0.73 -2.21
CA GLY A 104 0.71 -0.78 -3.67
C GLY A 104 0.69 0.59 -4.31
N LEU A 105 -0.16 1.51 -3.82
CA LEU A 105 -0.24 2.86 -4.37
C LEU A 105 1.09 3.63 -4.26
N ASP A 106 1.87 3.36 -3.23
CA ASP A 106 3.19 3.97 -3.04
C ASP A 106 4.27 3.35 -3.91
N MET A 107 4.16 2.06 -4.23
CA MET A 107 5.03 1.38 -5.19
C MET A 107 4.93 1.98 -6.60
N PHE A 108 3.79 2.54 -6.99
CA PHE A 108 3.58 3.22 -8.29
C PHE A 108 3.99 4.71 -8.28
N THR A 109 4.75 5.15 -7.29
CA THR A 109 5.32 6.51 -7.25
C THR A 109 6.80 6.49 -7.63
N ALA A 110 7.35 7.65 -8.01
CA ALA A 110 8.72 7.74 -8.51
C ALA A 110 9.80 7.15 -7.56
N LEU A 111 9.62 7.31 -6.24
CA LEU A 111 10.55 6.77 -5.23
C LEU A 111 10.23 5.30 -4.86
N GLY A 112 9.02 4.84 -5.10
CA GLY A 112 8.61 3.46 -4.83
C GLY A 112 8.57 3.11 -3.34
N VAL A 113 8.77 1.82 -3.07
CA VAL A 113 8.82 1.21 -1.72
C VAL A 113 9.95 0.19 -1.66
N ASN A 114 10.36 -0.20 -0.46
CA ASN A 114 11.34 -1.27 -0.25
C ASN A 114 10.64 -2.55 0.27
N PRO A 115 10.17 -3.43 -0.64
CA PRO A 115 9.21 -4.48 -0.30
C PRO A 115 9.82 -5.64 0.49
N LEU A 116 11.15 -5.74 0.58
CA LEU A 116 11.85 -6.84 1.23
C LEU A 116 12.73 -6.38 2.39
N TYR A 117 12.61 -5.12 2.80
CA TYR A 117 13.31 -4.61 3.96
C TYR A 117 12.91 -5.39 5.23
N PRO A 118 13.85 -5.73 6.15
CA PRO A 118 15.29 -5.46 6.11
C PRO A 118 16.12 -6.57 5.46
N LEU A 119 15.50 -7.62 4.89
CA LEU A 119 16.23 -8.75 4.29
C LEU A 119 17.00 -8.33 3.04
N VAL A 120 16.39 -7.48 2.22
CA VAL A 120 17.02 -6.84 1.07
C VAL A 120 16.71 -5.36 1.14
N ASP A 121 17.75 -4.53 1.14
CA ASP A 121 17.60 -3.09 1.16
C ASP A 121 17.61 -2.51 -0.26
N GLN A 122 16.47 -2.56 -0.94
CA GLN A 122 16.32 -2.06 -2.30
C GLN A 122 14.92 -1.49 -2.53
N PHE A 123 14.83 -0.17 -2.66
CA PHE A 123 13.65 0.51 -3.17
C PHE A 123 13.43 0.14 -4.63
N VAL A 124 12.17 -0.21 -4.94
CA VAL A 124 11.69 -0.47 -6.29
C VAL A 124 10.44 0.36 -6.53
N ALA A 125 10.38 0.98 -7.71
CA ALA A 125 9.25 1.76 -8.17
C ALA A 125 8.70 1.11 -9.44
N VAL A 126 7.42 0.76 -9.45
CA VAL A 126 6.75 0.32 -10.67
C VAL A 126 6.35 1.55 -11.46
N ASP A 127 7.27 2.00 -12.31
CA ASP A 127 7.08 3.10 -13.23
C ASP A 127 7.25 2.58 -14.65
N GLY A 128 6.26 2.82 -15.50
CA GLY A 128 6.25 2.26 -16.84
C GLY A 128 4.89 2.39 -17.50
N ARG A 129 4.82 1.88 -18.74
CA ARG A 129 3.64 1.97 -19.59
C ARG A 129 3.46 0.66 -20.33
N VAL A 130 2.21 0.25 -20.49
CA VAL A 130 1.82 -0.77 -21.46
C VAL A 130 0.85 -0.14 -22.45
N GLY A 131 1.04 -0.41 -23.73
CA GLY A 131 0.23 0.21 -24.76
C GLY A 131 0.37 -0.47 -26.10
N TYR A 132 -0.43 -0.01 -27.05
CA TYR A 132 -0.34 -0.43 -28.44
C TYR A 132 0.01 0.80 -29.27
N GLU A 133 1.07 0.68 -30.07
CA GLU A 133 1.50 1.71 -31.01
C GLU A 133 1.47 1.12 -32.42
N THR A 134 0.79 1.77 -33.36
CA THR A 134 0.55 1.21 -34.71
C THR A 134 1.83 0.77 -35.44
N GLY A 135 2.96 1.46 -35.22
CA GLY A 135 4.25 1.11 -35.83
C GLY A 135 5.07 0.06 -35.08
N ARG A 136 4.83 -0.12 -33.78
CA ARG A 136 5.63 -0.99 -32.89
C ARG A 136 4.85 -2.19 -32.36
N GLY A 137 3.53 -2.20 -32.53
CA GLY A 137 2.61 -3.16 -31.92
C GLY A 137 2.44 -2.93 -30.41
N LEU A 138 2.20 -4.01 -29.68
CA LEU A 138 2.10 -4.00 -28.22
C LEU A 138 3.49 -3.74 -27.60
N PHE A 139 3.59 -2.82 -26.64
CA PHE A 139 4.82 -2.54 -25.90
C PHE A 139 4.56 -2.49 -24.38
N GLN A 140 5.61 -2.76 -23.59
CA GLN A 140 5.60 -2.65 -22.13
C GLN A 140 6.96 -2.13 -21.63
N SER A 141 6.96 -1.27 -20.60
CA SER A 141 8.19 -0.68 -20.04
C SER A 141 8.31 -0.81 -18.51
N PHE A 142 7.52 -1.68 -17.87
CA PHE A 142 7.59 -1.92 -16.42
C PHE A 142 8.79 -2.76 -16.01
N VAL A 143 9.33 -3.57 -16.94
CA VAL A 143 10.47 -4.46 -16.69
C VAL A 143 11.41 -4.34 -17.87
N GLU A 144 12.64 -3.93 -17.60
CA GLU A 144 13.71 -3.83 -18.58
C GLU A 144 14.60 -5.06 -18.43
N PHE A 145 14.58 -5.90 -19.46
CA PHE A 145 15.47 -7.04 -19.57
C PHE A 145 16.78 -6.58 -20.22
N PRO A 146 17.94 -7.01 -19.71
CA PRO A 146 19.23 -6.72 -20.32
C PRO A 146 19.28 -7.28 -21.75
N GLU A 147 19.91 -6.55 -22.67
CA GLU A 147 20.24 -7.10 -23.98
C GLU A 147 21.25 -8.26 -23.82
N PRO A 148 21.22 -9.27 -24.71
CA PRO A 148 22.07 -10.47 -24.59
C PRO A 148 23.58 -10.17 -24.50
N GLU A 149 24.00 -9.02 -25.01
CA GLU A 149 25.39 -8.58 -25.10
C GLU A 149 25.82 -7.72 -23.90
N THR A 150 24.88 -7.35 -23.01
CA THR A 150 25.13 -6.46 -21.88
C THR A 150 25.17 -7.24 -20.57
N CYS A 151 26.25 -7.13 -19.80
CA CYS A 151 26.29 -7.59 -18.42
C CYS A 151 25.45 -6.66 -17.53
N GLY A 152 24.13 -6.84 -17.54
CA GLY A 152 23.18 -6.14 -16.68
C GLY A 152 22.23 -7.12 -16.01
N GLY A 153 21.83 -6.85 -14.77
CA GLY A 153 20.72 -7.56 -14.14
C GLY A 153 19.37 -7.09 -14.70
N VAL A 154 18.30 -7.86 -14.45
CA VAL A 154 16.94 -7.42 -14.78
C VAL A 154 16.60 -6.17 -13.97
N ASN A 155 16.21 -5.08 -14.64
CA ASN A 155 15.78 -3.86 -14.01
C ASN A 155 14.25 -3.88 -13.85
N VAL A 156 13.80 -3.89 -12.60
CA VAL A 156 12.38 -3.90 -12.21
C VAL A 156 11.99 -2.57 -11.55
N GLY A 157 12.73 -1.50 -11.86
CA GLY A 157 12.53 -0.17 -11.30
C GLY A 157 13.34 0.09 -10.04
N GLN A 158 14.55 -0.48 -9.91
CA GLN A 158 15.45 -0.19 -8.79
C GLN A 158 15.69 1.34 -8.63
N ARG A 159 15.61 1.86 -7.39
CA ARG A 159 15.82 3.29 -7.06
C ARG A 159 16.99 3.55 -6.12
N GLY A 160 17.37 2.56 -5.30
CA GLY A 160 18.48 2.65 -4.35
C GLY A 160 18.16 1.94 -3.04
N SER A 161 19.00 2.11 -2.02
CA SER A 161 18.83 1.55 -0.67
C SER A 161 18.37 2.64 0.31
N THR A 162 18.09 2.30 1.57
CA THR A 162 17.85 3.30 2.63
C THR A 162 19.04 4.25 2.82
N GLU A 163 20.25 3.87 2.41
CA GLU A 163 21.43 4.75 2.45
C GLU A 163 21.43 5.83 1.36
N THR A 164 20.75 5.62 0.23
CA THR A 164 20.77 6.56 -0.92
C THR A 164 19.43 7.22 -1.18
N VAL A 165 18.32 6.55 -0.82
CA VAL A 165 16.96 7.06 -0.97
C VAL A 165 16.47 7.61 0.37
N HIS A 166 15.85 8.78 0.33
CA HIS A 166 15.13 9.35 1.45
C HIS A 166 13.76 9.83 0.96
N VAL A 167 12.70 9.27 1.56
CA VAL A 167 11.33 9.66 1.24
C VAL A 167 10.89 10.71 2.26
N ALA A 168 10.84 11.97 1.82
CA ALA A 168 10.41 13.06 2.69
C ALA A 168 8.93 12.93 3.09
N SER A 169 8.63 13.30 4.33
CA SER A 169 7.27 13.34 4.88
C SER A 169 7.06 14.59 5.73
N GLY A 170 5.83 14.86 6.16
CA GLY A 170 5.58 15.94 7.13
C GLY A 170 6.23 15.67 8.51
N VAL A 171 6.53 14.40 8.83
CA VAL A 171 7.16 13.97 10.08
C VAL A 171 8.69 14.00 9.98
N ASP A 172 9.24 13.61 8.83
CA ASP A 172 10.67 13.57 8.53
C ASP A 172 10.90 14.26 7.17
N PRO A 173 11.00 15.61 7.16
CA PRO A 173 11.00 16.40 5.93
C PRO A 173 12.35 16.37 5.19
N SER A 174 13.43 16.12 5.90
CA SER A 174 14.79 16.18 5.37
C SER A 174 15.69 15.16 6.05
N ARG A 175 16.60 14.55 5.29
CA ARG A 175 17.55 13.60 5.83
C ARG A 175 18.52 14.28 6.81
N GLY A 176 18.54 13.81 8.05
CA GLY A 176 19.50 14.23 9.07
C GLY A 176 18.96 15.37 9.93
N ALA A 177 19.85 16.29 10.35
CA ALA A 177 19.46 17.40 11.21
C ALA A 177 18.62 18.42 10.42
N GLU A 178 17.44 18.75 10.94
CA GLU A 178 16.54 19.74 10.35
C GLU A 178 17.08 21.16 10.52
N GLU A 179 16.96 21.99 9.48
CA GLU A 179 17.29 23.40 9.57
C GLU A 179 16.19 24.18 10.33
N PRO A 180 16.55 25.26 11.06
CA PRO A 180 15.56 26.10 11.71
C PRO A 180 14.55 26.68 10.71
N GLY A 181 13.25 26.48 10.97
CA GLY A 181 12.19 26.97 10.10
C GLY A 181 11.79 26.01 8.96
N THR A 182 12.23 24.75 9.00
CA THR A 182 11.80 23.73 8.04
C THR A 182 10.27 23.62 7.97
N GLU A 183 9.73 23.79 6.76
CA GLU A 183 8.29 23.68 6.51
C GLU A 183 7.84 22.22 6.53
N ARG A 184 6.70 21.95 7.20
CA ARG A 184 6.10 20.62 7.27
C ARG A 184 4.78 20.59 6.53
N ILE A 185 4.70 19.74 5.52
CA ILE A 185 3.52 19.61 4.67
C ILE A 185 2.87 18.25 4.93
N PHE A 186 1.60 18.28 5.34
CA PHE A 186 0.76 17.09 5.51
C PHE A 186 -0.35 17.11 4.46
N PRO A 187 -0.09 16.59 3.25
CA PRO A 187 -1.05 16.69 2.16
C PRO A 187 -2.25 15.80 2.43
N VAL A 188 -3.46 16.37 2.40
CA VAL A 188 -4.70 15.60 2.39
C VAL A 188 -4.90 14.95 1.02
N VAL A 189 -4.66 15.70 -0.06
CA VAL A 189 -4.61 15.22 -1.43
C VAL A 189 -3.49 15.95 -2.18
N PHE A 190 -2.73 15.22 -3.00
CA PHE A 190 -1.54 15.76 -3.68
C PHE A 190 -1.77 16.04 -5.17
N ARG A 191 -2.64 15.28 -5.85
CA ARG A 191 -2.99 15.48 -7.26
C ARG A 191 -4.50 15.50 -7.45
N GLY A 192 -5.00 16.20 -8.47
CA GLY A 192 -6.44 16.35 -8.70
C GLY A 192 -7.21 15.02 -8.78
N TRP A 193 -6.62 13.98 -9.38
CA TRP A 193 -7.26 12.66 -9.47
C TRP A 193 -7.40 11.95 -8.11
N HIS A 194 -6.60 12.32 -7.10
CA HIS A 194 -6.77 11.83 -5.73
C HIS A 194 -8.12 12.24 -5.14
N VAL A 195 -8.64 13.42 -5.52
CA VAL A 195 -9.97 13.88 -5.09
C VAL A 195 -11.05 12.97 -5.64
N THR A 196 -10.96 12.59 -6.92
CA THR A 196 -11.88 11.63 -7.53
C THR A 196 -11.88 10.30 -6.78
N LEU A 197 -10.70 9.80 -6.42
CA LEU A 197 -10.59 8.54 -5.67
C LEU A 197 -11.16 8.66 -4.25
N ALA A 198 -10.88 9.77 -3.57
CA ALA A 198 -11.42 10.06 -2.24
C ALA A 198 -12.95 10.07 -2.26
N LEU A 199 -13.55 10.79 -3.21
CA LEU A 199 -15.01 10.86 -3.37
C LEU A 199 -15.61 9.49 -3.71
N ALA A 200 -14.98 8.72 -4.60
CA ALA A 200 -15.42 7.38 -4.96
C ALA A 200 -15.39 6.42 -3.75
N GLY A 201 -14.32 6.46 -2.95
CA GLY A 201 -14.21 5.68 -1.71
C GLY A 201 -15.27 6.06 -0.68
N CYS A 202 -15.51 7.36 -0.48
CA CYS A 202 -16.58 7.85 0.40
C CYS A 202 -17.97 7.38 -0.05
N LEU A 203 -18.27 7.51 -1.35
CA LEU A 203 -19.55 7.07 -1.92
C LEU A 203 -19.74 5.56 -1.78
N ALA A 204 -18.73 4.76 -2.11
CA ALA A 204 -18.76 3.31 -1.97
C ALA A 204 -18.97 2.88 -0.52
N THR A 205 -18.29 3.56 0.42
CA THR A 205 -18.45 3.30 1.86
C THR A 205 -19.86 3.60 2.32
N TRP A 206 -20.42 4.75 1.92
CA TRP A 206 -21.77 5.15 2.27
C TRP A 206 -22.83 4.17 1.73
N LEU A 207 -22.73 3.80 0.45
CA LEU A 207 -23.63 2.83 -0.16
C LEU A 207 -23.54 1.46 0.53
N GLY A 208 -22.33 0.94 0.73
CA GLY A 208 -22.14 -0.38 1.34
C GLY A 208 -22.67 -0.46 2.78
N LEU A 209 -22.48 0.59 3.58
CA LEU A 209 -23.04 0.64 4.93
C LEU A 209 -24.58 0.72 4.92
N ARG A 210 -25.15 1.52 4.01
CA ARG A 210 -26.61 1.65 3.87
C ARG A 210 -27.27 0.34 3.47
N ASP A 211 -26.70 -0.38 2.52
CA ASP A 211 -27.26 -1.65 2.04
C ASP A 211 -27.20 -2.74 3.11
N THR A 212 -26.13 -2.72 3.93
CA THR A 212 -25.98 -3.63 5.07
C THR A 212 -27.00 -3.32 6.16
N GLU A 213 -27.20 -2.04 6.51
CA GLU A 213 -28.23 -1.62 7.48
C GLU A 213 -29.66 -1.94 7.01
N ALA A 214 -29.92 -1.90 5.70
CA ALA A 214 -31.23 -2.27 5.13
C ALA A 214 -31.48 -3.79 5.13
N SER A 215 -30.43 -4.61 5.27
CA SER A 215 -30.50 -6.07 5.21
C SER A 215 -30.46 -6.75 6.59
N ALA A 216 -30.25 -5.97 7.66
CA ALA A 216 -30.15 -6.43 9.06
C ALA A 216 -31.48 -6.32 9.79
#